data_AF-A0A6I1W0B0-F1
#
_entry.id   AF-A0A6I1W0B0-F1
#
_cell.length_a   1.000
_cell.length_b   1.000
_cell.length_c   1.000
_cell.angle_alpha   90.00
_cell.angle_beta   90.00
_cell.angle_gamma   90.00
#
_symmetry.space_group_name_H-M   'P 1'
#
loop_
_entity.id
_entity.type
_entity.pdbx_description
1 polymer ?
#
loop_
_entity_poly.entity_id
_entity_poly.type
_entity_poly.pdbx_seq_one_letter_code
_entity_poly.pdbx_strand_id
1 'polypeptide(L)'
;NATNNIRWDSFEHFANNPKVKWAIPMSLGDSHRGYRVMGTSEAYFEHYQYGHRQNLQLASGRAFQTDPFEVVLGAEVAEALHYKLGDKLVLAHGVAAVSLVKHDDKPFTVVGILKRTGTPVDRTLHISLGGMEAIHIDWHNGVPAQGAARVTADQARNMDLTPQAITA
;
A
#
# COMPACT_ATOMS: atom_id res chain seq x y z
N ASN A 1 19.68 -4.34 5.37
CA ASN A 1 18.70 -4.40 6.47
C ASN A 1 18.22 -3.00 6.78
N ALA A 2 16.95 -2.71 6.52
CA ALA A 2 16.30 -1.54 7.11
C ALA A 2 16.37 -1.71 8.63
N THR A 3 17.00 -0.76 9.34
CA THR A 3 17.32 -0.90 10.76
C THR A 3 16.14 -0.55 11.68
N ASN A 4 14.96 -0.22 11.14
CA ASN A 4 13.84 0.37 11.87
C ASN A 4 12.49 -0.31 11.58
N ASN A 5 12.43 -1.64 11.54
CA ASN A 5 11.15 -2.36 11.40
C ASN A 5 10.44 -2.46 12.76
N ILE A 6 9.11 -2.34 12.76
CA ILE A 6 8.27 -2.58 13.93
C ILE A 6 7.60 -3.94 13.76
N ARG A 7 7.76 -4.87 14.71
CA ARG A 7 7.08 -6.17 14.66
C ARG A 7 5.56 -5.97 14.73
N TRP A 8 4.81 -6.79 14.01
CA TRP A 8 3.35 -6.66 13.95
C TRP A 8 2.70 -6.77 15.33
N ASP A 9 3.16 -7.71 16.16
CA ASP A 9 2.66 -7.88 17.53
C ASP A 9 2.88 -6.64 18.43
N SER A 10 3.93 -5.88 18.14
CA SER A 10 4.25 -4.64 18.86
C SER A 10 3.28 -3.53 18.44
N PHE A 11 2.95 -3.45 17.15
CA PHE A 11 1.87 -2.58 16.68
C PHE A 11 0.54 -2.96 17.32
N GLU A 12 0.16 -4.25 17.30
CA GLU A 12 -1.09 -4.74 17.90
C GLU A 12 -1.16 -4.46 19.40
N HIS A 13 -0.05 -4.62 20.13
CA HIS A 13 0.01 -4.29 21.55
C HIS A 13 -0.43 -2.85 21.85
N PHE A 14 0.07 -1.88 21.06
CA PHE A 14 -0.31 -0.48 21.23
C PHE A 14 -1.69 -0.18 20.65
N ALA A 15 -2.03 -0.72 19.48
CA ALA A 15 -3.32 -0.51 18.84
C ALA A 15 -4.50 -0.98 19.70
N ASN A 16 -4.32 -2.05 20.47
CA ASN A 16 -5.34 -2.60 21.37
C ASN A 16 -5.31 -2.01 22.79
N ASN A 17 -4.44 -1.03 23.06
CA ASN A 17 -4.37 -0.42 24.38
C ASN A 17 -5.56 0.55 24.58
N PRO A 18 -6.33 0.46 25.68
CA PRO A 18 -7.50 1.33 25.90
C PRO A 18 -7.17 2.81 26.03
N LYS A 19 -5.89 3.18 26.21
CA LYS A 19 -5.42 4.58 26.23
C LYS A 19 -5.10 5.12 24.82
N VAL A 20 -5.08 4.27 23.80
CA VAL A 20 -4.82 4.66 22.41
C VAL A 20 -6.15 4.84 21.70
N LYS A 21 -6.38 6.06 21.19
CA LYS A 21 -7.64 6.40 20.50
C LYS A 21 -7.75 5.73 19.13
N TRP A 22 -6.63 5.63 18.42
CA TRP A 22 -6.48 4.96 17.13
C TRP A 22 -5.00 4.77 16.84
N ALA A 23 -4.68 3.80 15.98
CA ALA A 23 -3.35 3.54 15.47
C ALA A 23 -3.46 3.23 13.97
N ILE A 24 -2.55 3.79 13.17
CA ILE A 24 -2.49 3.53 11.73
C ILE A 24 -1.11 2.94 11.42
N PRO A 25 -1.03 1.70 10.91
CA PRO A 25 0.23 1.12 10.50
C PRO A 25 0.60 1.63 9.11
N MET A 26 1.89 1.90 8.85
CA MET A 26 2.35 2.40 7.55
C MET A 26 3.66 1.72 7.15
N SER A 27 3.64 0.97 6.05
CA SER A 27 4.81 0.38 5.43
C SER A 27 5.18 1.09 4.13
N LEU A 28 6.48 1.19 3.85
CA LEU A 28 7.04 1.79 2.63
C LEU A 28 8.08 0.83 2.02
N GLY A 29 8.22 0.82 0.69
CA GLY A 29 9.24 0.00 0.04
C GLY A 29 9.16 -0.04 -1.48
N ASP A 30 7.95 0.02 -2.03
CA ASP A 30 7.72 -0.01 -3.47
C ASP A 30 7.47 1.38 -4.06
N SER A 31 7.49 1.42 -5.39
CA SER A 31 7.16 2.61 -6.16
C SER A 31 6.34 2.28 -7.40
N HIS A 32 5.76 3.33 -7.97
CA HIS A 32 5.12 3.28 -9.27
C HIS A 32 5.43 4.56 -10.04
N ARG A 33 6.19 4.45 -11.14
CA ARG A 33 6.56 5.60 -12.01
C ARG A 33 7.13 6.79 -11.22
N GLY A 34 7.96 6.51 -10.22
CA GLY A 34 8.59 7.53 -9.36
C GLY A 34 7.76 8.00 -8.16
N TYR A 35 6.50 7.58 -8.03
CA TYR A 35 5.67 7.83 -6.86
C TYR A 35 5.84 6.71 -5.81
N ARG A 36 5.77 7.08 -4.53
CA ARG A 36 5.90 6.12 -3.41
C ARG A 36 4.62 5.30 -3.27
N VAL A 37 4.78 4.04 -2.89
CA VAL A 37 3.69 3.18 -2.43
C VAL A 37 3.75 3.10 -0.90
N MET A 38 2.60 3.32 -0.26
CA MET A 38 2.39 3.11 1.16
C MET A 38 1.41 1.96 1.37
N GLY A 39 1.84 0.94 2.11
CA GLY A 39 0.96 -0.09 2.66
C GLY A 39 0.37 0.39 3.98
N THR A 40 -0.94 0.34 4.15
CA THR A 40 -1.62 0.84 5.36
C THR A 40 -2.92 0.07 5.62
N SER A 41 -3.73 0.50 6.58
CA SER A 41 -5.07 -0.04 6.85
C SER A 41 -6.18 0.97 6.51
N GLU A 42 -7.43 0.51 6.49
CA GLU A 42 -8.61 1.37 6.27
C GLU A 42 -8.69 2.54 7.27
N ALA A 43 -8.17 2.34 8.49
CA ALA A 43 -8.06 3.36 9.54
C ALA A 43 -7.32 4.62 9.09
N TYR A 44 -6.45 4.51 8.07
CA TYR A 44 -5.80 5.67 7.46
C TYR A 44 -6.81 6.68 6.89
N PHE A 45 -7.82 6.19 6.16
CA PHE A 45 -8.84 7.06 5.57
C PHE A 45 -9.82 7.61 6.61
N GLU A 46 -9.97 6.92 7.75
CA GLU A 46 -10.88 7.31 8.82
C GLU A 46 -10.27 8.31 9.81
N HIS A 47 -8.98 8.18 10.11
CA HIS A 47 -8.35 8.89 11.22
C HIS A 47 -7.23 9.83 10.82
N TYR A 48 -6.61 9.64 9.65
CA TYR A 48 -5.54 10.53 9.23
C TYR A 48 -6.09 11.93 8.96
N GLN A 49 -5.41 12.92 9.55
CA GLN A 49 -5.75 14.33 9.43
C GLN A 49 -4.57 15.13 8.91
N TYR A 50 -4.85 16.10 8.05
CA TYR A 50 -3.86 17.04 7.52
C TYR A 50 -4.29 18.49 7.76
N GLY A 51 -3.30 19.41 7.75
CA GLY A 51 -3.52 20.84 7.96
C GLY A 51 -4.34 21.12 9.22
N HIS A 52 -5.44 21.83 9.07
CA HIS A 52 -6.35 22.20 10.15
C HIS A 52 -7.31 21.06 10.57
N ARG A 53 -6.75 19.89 10.88
CA ARG A 53 -7.51 18.67 11.28
C ARG A 53 -8.53 18.21 10.23
N GLN A 54 -8.19 18.37 8.95
CA GLN A 54 -9.04 17.92 7.86
C GLN A 54 -8.84 16.43 7.64
N ASN A 55 -9.92 15.65 7.63
CA ASN A 55 -9.88 14.24 7.27
C ASN A 55 -9.61 14.08 5.77
N LEU A 56 -9.05 12.94 5.39
CA LEU A 56 -8.99 12.53 3.99
C LEU A 56 -10.41 12.40 3.41
N GLN A 57 -10.57 12.80 2.15
CA GLN A 57 -11.82 12.68 1.41
C GLN A 57 -11.53 12.03 0.06
N LEU A 58 -12.43 11.18 -0.41
CA LEU A 58 -12.38 10.67 -1.78
C LEU A 58 -13.02 11.66 -2.73
N ALA A 59 -12.32 12.00 -3.81
CA ALA A 59 -12.91 12.71 -4.94
C ALA A 59 -13.80 11.77 -5.76
N SER A 60 -13.42 10.48 -5.84
CA SER A 60 -14.18 9.45 -6.54
C SER A 60 -13.84 8.05 -6.02
N GLY A 61 -14.79 7.12 -6.13
CA GLY A 61 -14.59 5.72 -5.76
C GLY A 61 -14.71 5.48 -4.26
N ARG A 62 -13.92 4.53 -3.76
CA ARG A 62 -13.92 4.07 -2.36
C ARG A 62 -12.51 3.81 -1.84
N ALA A 63 -12.38 3.61 -0.52
CA ALA A 63 -11.18 3.03 0.05
C ALA A 63 -10.99 1.59 -0.46
N PHE A 64 -9.76 1.09 -0.38
CA PHE A 64 -9.51 -0.34 -0.56
C PHE A 64 -10.22 -1.15 0.54
N GLN A 65 -10.59 -2.38 0.23
CA GLN A 65 -11.30 -3.30 1.14
C GLN A 65 -10.54 -4.63 1.23
N THR A 66 -11.25 -5.75 1.11
CA THR A 66 -10.72 -7.09 1.34
C THR A 66 -9.84 -7.63 0.21
N ASP A 67 -9.99 -7.14 -1.03
CA ASP A 67 -9.10 -7.59 -2.11
C ASP A 67 -7.70 -6.92 -1.95
N PRO A 68 -6.63 -7.71 -1.82
CA PRO A 68 -5.27 -7.18 -1.62
C PRO A 68 -4.75 -6.37 -2.82
N PHE A 69 -5.33 -6.54 -4.01
CA PHE A 69 -4.87 -5.88 -5.24
C PHE A 69 -5.70 -4.64 -5.59
N GLU A 70 -6.12 -3.90 -4.58
CA GLU A 70 -6.79 -2.60 -4.70
C GLU A 70 -5.85 -1.45 -4.32
N VAL A 71 -5.95 -0.34 -5.05
CA VAL A 71 -5.14 0.86 -4.79
C VAL A 71 -5.99 2.12 -4.79
N VAL A 72 -5.70 3.01 -3.84
CA VAL A 72 -6.23 4.37 -3.76
C VAL A 72 -5.13 5.36 -4.12
N LEU A 73 -5.38 6.20 -5.12
CA LEU A 73 -4.39 7.15 -5.62
C LEU A 73 -4.52 8.51 -4.92
N GLY A 74 -3.38 9.11 -4.59
CA GLY A 74 -3.30 10.55 -4.34
C GLY A 74 -3.69 11.36 -5.57
N ALA A 75 -4.19 12.58 -5.35
CA ALA A 75 -4.76 13.40 -6.42
C ALA A 75 -3.75 13.74 -7.53
N GLU A 76 -2.48 13.99 -7.17
CA GLU A 76 -1.44 14.29 -8.16
C GLU A 76 -1.05 13.06 -8.97
N VAL A 77 -0.97 11.88 -8.33
CA VAL A 77 -0.67 10.62 -9.04
C VAL A 77 -1.72 10.35 -10.12
N ALA A 78 -3.00 10.49 -9.77
CA ALA A 78 -4.09 10.26 -10.71
C ALA A 78 -4.06 11.26 -11.88
N GLU A 79 -3.84 12.54 -11.60
CA GLU A 79 -3.80 13.59 -12.62
C GLU A 79 -2.58 13.46 -13.55
N ALA A 80 -1.38 13.33 -12.98
CA ALA A 80 -0.12 13.32 -13.73
C ALA A 80 0.06 12.06 -14.57
N LEU A 81 -0.46 10.91 -14.10
CA LEU A 81 -0.38 9.64 -14.82
C LEU A 81 -1.66 9.31 -15.60
N HIS A 82 -2.65 10.20 -15.57
CA HIS A 82 -3.95 10.08 -16.24
C HIS A 82 -4.76 8.83 -15.84
N TYR A 83 -4.63 8.40 -14.59
CA TYR A 83 -5.37 7.24 -14.07
C TYR A 83 -6.82 7.57 -13.73
N LYS A 84 -7.69 6.58 -13.91
CA LYS A 84 -9.12 6.59 -13.62
C LYS A 84 -9.49 5.34 -12.80
N LEU A 85 -10.69 5.36 -12.20
CA LEU A 85 -11.24 4.17 -11.53
C LEU A 85 -11.32 3.00 -12.51
N GLY A 86 -10.92 1.81 -12.06
CA GLY A 86 -10.89 0.58 -12.85
C GLY A 86 -9.60 0.37 -13.64
N ASP A 87 -8.73 1.37 -13.76
CA ASP A 87 -7.43 1.19 -14.40
C ASP A 87 -6.57 0.20 -13.61
N LYS A 88 -5.75 -0.56 -14.35
CA LYS A 88 -4.76 -1.47 -13.77
C LYS A 88 -3.38 -0.84 -13.78
N LEU A 89 -2.63 -1.03 -12.70
CA LEU A 89 -1.25 -0.59 -12.59
C LEU A 89 -0.38 -1.67 -11.93
N VAL A 90 0.91 -1.60 -12.24
CA VAL A 90 1.92 -2.53 -11.73
C VAL A 90 2.87 -1.77 -10.82
N LEU A 91 3.05 -2.27 -9.60
CA LEU A 91 4.02 -1.75 -8.66
C LEU A 91 5.40 -2.33 -8.96
N ALA A 92 6.44 -1.68 -8.46
CA ALA A 92 7.80 -2.12 -8.66
C ALA A 92 8.63 -1.95 -7.39
N HIS A 93 9.58 -2.86 -7.21
CA HIS A 93 10.38 -2.93 -6.00
C HIS A 93 11.37 -1.77 -5.92
N GLY A 94 11.49 -1.18 -4.74
CA GLY A 94 12.38 -0.07 -4.45
C GLY A 94 11.84 1.30 -4.89
N VAL A 95 12.57 2.34 -4.49
CA VAL A 95 12.20 3.77 -4.66
C VAL A 95 13.06 4.51 -5.70
N ALA A 96 13.97 3.82 -6.38
CA ALA A 96 14.83 4.42 -7.40
C ALA A 96 14.08 4.63 -8.73
N ALA A 97 14.43 5.70 -9.46
CA ALA A 97 13.81 6.03 -10.76
C ALA A 97 13.96 4.89 -11.81
N VAL A 98 14.96 4.02 -11.63
CA VAL A 98 15.10 2.77 -12.37
C VAL A 98 14.68 1.64 -11.44
N SER A 99 13.42 1.21 -11.53
CA SER A 99 12.97 0.00 -10.84
C SER A 99 13.73 -1.22 -11.36
N LEU A 100 14.26 -2.01 -10.44
CA LEU A 100 15.06 -3.19 -10.76
C LEU A 100 14.17 -4.40 -11.11
N VAL A 101 12.97 -4.50 -10.51
CA VAL A 101 12.02 -5.61 -10.70
C VAL A 101 10.58 -5.11 -10.55
N LYS A 102 9.66 -5.60 -11.40
CA LYS A 102 8.22 -5.27 -11.38
C LYS A 102 7.40 -6.42 -10.81
N HIS A 103 6.29 -6.09 -10.16
CA HIS A 103 5.25 -7.04 -9.68
C HIS A 103 4.14 -7.19 -10.74
N ASP A 104 4.51 -7.48 -11.99
CA ASP A 104 3.57 -7.46 -13.13
C ASP A 104 2.62 -8.66 -13.17
N ASP A 105 2.93 -9.71 -12.41
CA ASP A 105 2.08 -10.87 -12.16
C ASP A 105 0.93 -10.61 -11.16
N LYS A 106 0.96 -9.47 -10.46
CA LYS A 106 0.01 -9.08 -9.42
C LYS A 106 -0.44 -7.61 -9.59
N PRO A 107 -1.14 -7.27 -10.70
CA PRO A 107 -1.54 -5.89 -10.97
C PRO A 107 -2.63 -5.41 -10.01
N PHE A 108 -2.52 -4.15 -9.58
CA PHE A 108 -3.50 -3.48 -8.73
C PHE A 108 -4.56 -2.77 -9.57
N THR A 109 -5.79 -2.72 -9.05
CA THR A 109 -6.91 -1.99 -9.65
C THR A 109 -7.17 -0.70 -8.88
N VAL A 110 -7.28 0.42 -9.60
CA VAL A 110 -7.61 1.72 -9.00
C VAL A 110 -9.07 1.72 -8.54
N VAL A 111 -9.30 1.77 -7.22
CA VAL A 111 -10.65 1.76 -6.63
C VAL A 111 -11.07 3.10 -6.03
N GLY A 112 -10.11 4.01 -5.83
CA GLY A 112 -10.37 5.32 -5.25
C GLY A 112 -9.33 6.35 -5.68
N ILE A 113 -9.75 7.61 -5.71
CA ILE A 113 -8.87 8.76 -5.91
C ILE A 113 -9.18 9.76 -4.81
N LEU A 114 -8.16 10.14 -4.05
CA LEU A 114 -8.29 11.13 -2.99
C LEU A 114 -8.53 12.52 -3.58
N LYS A 115 -9.33 13.31 -2.87
CA LYS A 115 -9.42 14.75 -3.08
C LYS A 115 -8.09 15.38 -2.70
N ARG A 116 -7.64 16.33 -3.52
CA ARG A 116 -6.37 17.04 -3.36
C ARG A 116 -6.22 17.61 -1.95
N THR A 117 -5.10 17.29 -1.30
CA THR A 117 -4.78 17.73 0.06
C THR A 117 -3.75 18.86 0.08
N GLY A 118 -2.94 19.00 -0.98
CA GLY A 118 -1.76 19.87 -1.01
C GLY A 118 -0.58 19.35 -0.19
N THR A 119 -0.58 18.05 0.16
CA THR A 119 0.44 17.42 1.01
C THR A 119 1.09 16.22 0.30
N PRO A 120 2.13 15.56 0.87
CA PRO A 120 2.72 14.36 0.27
C PRO A 120 1.74 13.21 -0.02
N VAL A 121 0.55 13.22 0.60
CA VAL A 121 -0.54 12.27 0.32
C VAL A 121 -0.95 12.31 -1.16
N ASP A 122 -0.92 13.49 -1.79
CA ASP A 122 -1.28 13.63 -3.21
C ASP A 122 -0.32 12.90 -4.16
N ARG A 123 0.90 12.60 -3.68
CA ARG A 123 2.00 11.96 -4.43
C ARG A 123 2.25 10.51 -4.00
N THR A 124 1.25 9.88 -3.38
CA THR A 124 1.36 8.54 -2.81
C THR A 124 0.28 7.60 -3.38
N LEU A 125 0.66 6.35 -3.65
CA LEU A 125 -0.26 5.25 -3.89
C LEU A 125 -0.50 4.53 -2.57
N HIS A 126 -1.75 4.27 -2.21
CA HIS A 126 -2.13 3.65 -0.95
C HIS A 126 -2.71 2.28 -1.22
N ILE A 127 -2.10 1.24 -0.65
CA ILE A 127 -2.56 -0.15 -0.73
C ILE A 127 -2.77 -0.70 0.68
N SER A 128 -3.49 -1.80 0.81
CA SER A 128 -3.58 -2.49 2.09
C SER A 128 -2.22 -3.10 2.46
N LEU A 129 -1.96 -3.27 3.77
CA LEU A 129 -0.80 -4.05 4.23
C LEU A 129 -0.81 -5.46 3.63
N GLY A 130 -1.97 -6.10 3.55
CA GLY A 130 -2.11 -7.39 2.90
C GLY A 130 -1.75 -7.34 1.41
N GLY A 131 -2.06 -6.26 0.70
CA GLY A 131 -1.60 -6.03 -0.66
C GLY A 131 -0.08 -5.94 -0.78
N MET A 132 0.57 -5.31 0.20
CA MET A 132 2.04 -5.24 0.27
C MET A 132 2.67 -6.60 0.58
N GLU A 133 2.05 -7.40 1.45
CA GLU A 133 2.51 -8.77 1.71
C GLU A 133 2.29 -9.67 0.48
N ALA A 134 1.15 -9.54 -0.21
CA ALA A 134 0.80 -10.37 -1.35
C ALA A 134 1.79 -10.25 -2.52
N ILE A 135 2.35 -9.06 -2.76
CA ILE A 135 3.38 -8.87 -3.79
C ILE A 135 4.76 -9.39 -3.39
N HIS A 136 4.99 -9.64 -2.11
CA HIS A 136 6.26 -10.16 -1.57
C HIS A 136 6.18 -11.60 -1.08
N ILE A 137 5.02 -12.26 -1.17
CA ILE A 137 4.75 -13.56 -0.53
C ILE A 137 5.69 -14.69 -0.98
N ASP A 138 6.12 -14.65 -2.25
CA ASP A 138 7.04 -15.60 -2.86
C ASP A 138 8.44 -15.01 -3.08
N TRP A 139 8.74 -13.89 -2.40
CA TRP A 139 10.06 -13.26 -2.44
C TRP A 139 10.93 -13.73 -1.28
N HIS A 140 12.16 -14.10 -1.60
CA HIS A 140 13.16 -14.47 -0.61
C HIS A 140 14.42 -13.63 -0.83
N ASN A 141 14.87 -12.95 0.22
CA ASN A 141 16.06 -12.09 0.21
C ASN A 141 16.05 -11.03 -0.93
N GLY A 142 14.87 -10.48 -1.24
CA GLY A 142 14.70 -9.45 -2.29
C GLY A 142 14.67 -9.99 -3.72
N VAL A 143 14.46 -11.31 -3.90
CA VAL A 143 14.37 -11.95 -5.22
C VAL A 143 13.05 -12.73 -5.32
N PRO A 144 12.29 -12.61 -6.43
CA PRO A 144 11.06 -13.38 -6.62
C PRO A 144 11.34 -14.86 -6.90
N ALA A 145 10.42 -15.73 -6.49
CA ALA A 145 10.42 -17.13 -6.87
C ALA A 145 10.37 -17.33 -8.40
N GLN A 146 10.88 -18.48 -8.85
CA GLN A 146 10.92 -18.85 -10.27
C GLN A 146 10.17 -20.15 -10.56
N GLY A 147 9.69 -20.28 -11.80
CA GLY A 147 8.99 -21.48 -12.26
C GLY A 147 7.75 -21.80 -11.44
N ALA A 148 7.62 -23.07 -11.04
CA ALA A 148 6.46 -23.59 -10.32
C ALA A 148 6.32 -23.05 -8.88
N ALA A 149 7.34 -22.37 -8.34
CA ALA A 149 7.30 -21.77 -7.01
C ALA A 149 6.65 -20.37 -6.98
N ARG A 150 6.28 -19.82 -8.14
CA ARG A 150 5.59 -18.52 -8.22
C ARG A 150 4.17 -18.62 -7.69
N VAL A 151 3.78 -17.63 -6.90
CA VAL A 151 2.42 -17.47 -6.39
C VAL A 151 1.68 -16.49 -7.29
N THR A 152 0.58 -16.91 -7.91
CA THR A 152 -0.28 -16.04 -8.71
C THR A 152 -1.11 -15.10 -7.84
N ALA A 153 -1.65 -14.01 -8.42
CA ALA A 153 -2.57 -13.12 -7.71
C ALA A 153 -3.77 -13.89 -7.10
N ASP A 154 -4.37 -14.83 -7.83
CA ASP A 154 -5.52 -15.59 -7.33
C ASP A 154 -5.15 -16.53 -6.18
N GLN A 155 -3.95 -17.12 -6.21
CA GLN A 155 -3.46 -17.88 -5.06
C GLN A 155 -3.22 -16.98 -3.85
N ALA A 156 -2.57 -15.82 -4.05
CA ALA A 156 -2.29 -14.87 -2.97
C ALA A 156 -3.55 -14.34 -2.30
N ARG A 157 -4.65 -14.11 -3.04
CA ARG A 157 -5.96 -13.73 -2.47
C ARG A 157 -6.48 -14.72 -1.41
N ASN A 158 -6.04 -15.98 -1.47
CA ASN A 158 -6.49 -17.06 -0.59
C ASN A 158 -5.47 -17.42 0.49
N MET A 159 -4.40 -16.61 0.66
CA MET A 159 -3.37 -16.81 1.68
C MET A 159 -3.60 -15.91 2.90
N ASP A 160 -2.94 -16.24 4.01
CA ASP A 160 -2.83 -15.31 5.13
C ASP A 160 -1.82 -14.21 4.76
N LEU A 161 -2.33 -12.99 4.67
CA LEU A 161 -1.58 -11.79 4.29
C LEU A 161 -1.34 -10.87 5.50
N THR A 162 -1.46 -11.41 6.72
CA THR A 162 -1.12 -10.67 7.94
C THR A 162 0.39 -10.39 7.94
N PRO A 163 0.83 -9.12 8.00
CA PRO A 163 2.24 -8.80 7.97
C PRO A 163 2.94 -9.30 9.24
N GLN A 164 4.20 -9.71 9.12
CA GLN A 164 5.03 -10.02 10.29
C GLN A 164 5.65 -8.75 10.91
N ALA A 165 5.82 -7.71 10.10
CA ALA A 165 6.40 -6.44 10.51
C ALA A 165 5.91 -5.28 9.62
N ILE A 166 5.90 -4.08 10.18
CA ILE A 166 5.78 -2.81 9.47
C ILE A 166 7.19 -2.34 9.09
N THR A 167 7.39 -2.01 7.82
CA THR A 167 8.71 -1.79 7.20
C THR A 167 8.84 -0.38 6.61
N ALA A 168 10.03 0.20 6.60
CA ALA A 168 10.27 1.55 6.06
C ALA A 168 11.61 1.68 5.32
#